data_AF-A0A7W0ZZL8-F1
#
_entry.id   AF-A0A7W0ZZL8-F1
#
_cell.length_a   1.000
_cell.length_b   1.000
_cell.length_c   1.000
_cell.angle_alpha   90.00
_cell.angle_beta   90.00
_cell.angle_gamma   90.00
#
_symmetry.space_group_name_H-M   'P 1'
#
loop_
_entity.id
_entity.type
_entity.pdbx_description
1 polymer ?
#
loop_
_entity_poly.entity_id
_entity_poly.type
_entity_poly.pdbx_seq_one_letter_code
_entity_poly.pdbx_strand_id
1 'polypeptide(L)'
;MQTVPEVIDDDLDALLGALDTPMSVVDQRLRTRFGQHTIVWEGDASTFQYTFVGDAALEVLGYPLERWVGEPTFWVDVVIHESDRSDAVSYCALATGLKRHHVFDYRGRAADGRVIWFRDFVKVVLSPKGIPLRLRGFMLDVSTRYMEMSNYKKHESPSRDELDAMSA
;
A
#
# COMPACT_ATOMS: atom_id res chain seq x y z
N MET A 1 8.46 14.01 -12.50
CA MET A 1 7.47 12.93 -12.63
C MET A 1 8.15 11.66 -12.15
N GLN A 2 7.88 11.22 -10.92
CA GLN A 2 8.44 9.95 -10.43
C GLN A 2 7.56 8.82 -10.96
N THR A 3 8.11 8.01 -11.85
CA THR A 3 7.49 6.77 -12.29
C THR A 3 7.43 5.81 -11.09
N VAL A 4 6.22 5.37 -10.74
CA VAL A 4 6.03 4.30 -9.76
C VAL A 4 6.68 3.04 -10.33
N PRO A 5 7.66 2.42 -9.64
CA PRO A 5 8.33 1.26 -10.18
C PRO A 5 7.32 0.11 -10.36
N GLU A 6 7.42 -0.58 -11.49
CA GLU A 6 6.81 -1.90 -11.66
C GLU A 6 7.73 -2.87 -10.91
N VAL A 7 7.47 -3.08 -9.61
CA VAL A 7 8.25 -4.01 -8.79
C VAL A 7 7.69 -5.41 -9.02
N ILE A 8 8.49 -6.27 -9.63
CA ILE A 8 8.21 -7.71 -9.77
C ILE A 8 8.79 -8.49 -8.58
N ASP A 9 8.41 -9.75 -8.40
CA ASP A 9 8.78 -10.54 -7.21
C ASP A 9 10.30 -10.57 -6.92
N ASP A 10 11.14 -10.68 -7.96
CA ASP A 10 12.61 -10.67 -7.82
C ASP A 10 13.15 -9.34 -7.27
N ASP A 11 12.45 -8.23 -7.51
CA ASP A 11 12.83 -6.92 -6.98
C ASP A 11 12.43 -6.77 -5.51
N LEU A 12 11.37 -7.43 -5.04
CA LEU A 12 10.96 -7.34 -3.62
C LEU A 12 12.02 -7.91 -2.68
N ASP A 13 12.70 -8.98 -3.10
CA ASP A 13 13.80 -9.57 -2.35
C ASP A 13 14.99 -8.60 -2.25
N ALA A 14 15.34 -7.92 -3.34
CA ALA A 14 16.38 -6.90 -3.33
C ALA A 14 16.00 -5.67 -2.48
N LEU A 15 14.72 -5.27 -2.52
CA LEU A 15 14.21 -4.09 -1.82
C LEU A 15 14.06 -4.31 -0.31
N LEU A 16 13.55 -5.47 0.10
CA LEU A 16 13.32 -5.82 1.51
C LEU A 16 14.53 -6.50 2.14
N GLY A 17 15.44 -7.05 1.34
CA GLY A 17 16.66 -7.71 1.80
C GLY A 17 16.39 -9.08 2.44
N ALA A 18 17.38 -9.57 3.18
CA ALA A 18 17.31 -10.84 3.88
C ALA A 18 16.22 -10.85 4.97
N LEU A 19 15.70 -12.04 5.30
CA LEU A 19 14.57 -12.21 6.24
C LEU A 19 14.88 -11.80 7.69
N ASP A 20 16.15 -11.68 8.03
CA ASP A 20 16.69 -11.22 9.31
C ASP A 20 17.12 -9.74 9.29
N THR A 21 17.04 -9.07 8.13
CA THR A 21 17.32 -7.64 8.04
C THR A 21 16.35 -6.89 8.95
N PRO A 22 16.85 -6.05 9.89
CA PRO A 22 15.99 -5.24 10.74
C PRO A 22 15.12 -4.28 9.92
N MET A 23 13.85 -4.14 10.27
CA MET A 23 12.92 -3.31 9.51
C MET A 23 13.29 -1.83 9.49
N SER A 24 14.03 -1.33 10.49
CA SER A 24 14.58 0.03 10.48
C SER A 24 15.62 0.25 9.37
N VAL A 25 16.42 -0.77 9.04
CA VAL A 25 17.38 -0.72 7.92
C VAL A 25 16.64 -0.75 6.59
N VAL A 26 15.60 -1.58 6.50
CA VAL A 26 14.72 -1.62 5.32
C VAL A 26 14.03 -0.28 5.12
N ASP A 27 13.48 0.32 6.19
CA ASP A 27 12.83 1.63 6.18
C ASP A 27 13.76 2.71 5.64
N GLN A 28 14.95 2.86 6.22
CA GLN A 28 15.93 3.84 5.77
C GLN A 28 16.29 3.68 4.28
N ARG A 29 16.50 2.42 3.85
CA ARG A 29 16.85 2.10 2.45
C ARG A 29 15.73 2.48 1.49
N LEU A 30 14.48 2.11 1.82
CA LEU A 30 13.34 2.38 0.95
C LEU A 30 12.97 3.86 0.93
N ARG A 31 13.07 4.57 2.05
CA ARG A 31 12.88 6.03 2.10
C ARG A 31 13.91 6.78 1.25
N THR A 32 15.15 6.29 1.21
CA THR A 32 16.20 6.85 0.35
C THR A 32 15.92 6.58 -1.14
N ARG A 33 15.39 5.41 -1.47
CA ARG A 33 15.15 5.00 -2.86
C ARG A 33 13.87 5.62 -3.46
N PHE A 34 12.77 5.58 -2.73
CA PHE A 34 11.45 5.92 -3.22
C PHE A 34 10.90 7.23 -2.66
N GLY A 35 11.56 7.81 -1.65
CA GLY A 35 11.20 9.09 -1.06
C GLY A 35 10.69 8.96 0.37
N GLN A 36 10.67 10.08 1.08
CA GLN A 36 10.44 10.16 2.52
C GLN A 36 9.06 9.65 2.95
N HIS A 37 8.08 9.63 2.05
CA HIS A 37 6.70 9.20 2.30
C HIS A 37 6.45 7.70 2.05
N THR A 38 7.52 6.91 1.92
CA THR A 38 7.41 5.45 1.82
C THR A 38 7.17 4.87 3.19
N ILE A 39 6.01 4.24 3.40
CA ILE A 39 5.66 3.63 4.69
C ILE A 39 6.11 2.18 4.69
N VAL A 40 7.15 1.85 5.45
CA VAL A 40 7.63 0.47 5.59
C VAL A 40 6.97 -0.21 6.79
N TRP A 41 6.64 -1.49 6.65
CA TRP A 41 5.93 -2.23 7.68
C TRP A 41 6.29 -3.72 7.73
N GLU A 42 6.08 -4.32 8.90
CA GLU A 42 6.07 -5.78 9.11
C GLU A 42 4.84 -6.14 9.95
N GLY A 43 4.26 -7.31 9.70
CA GLY A 43 3.12 -7.82 10.44
C GLY A 43 3.05 -9.33 10.50
N ASP A 44 2.16 -9.83 11.34
CA ASP A 44 1.86 -11.25 11.48
C ASP A 44 0.98 -11.73 10.32
N ALA A 45 1.35 -12.84 9.68
CA ALA A 45 0.64 -13.32 8.49
C ALA A 45 -0.72 -14.00 8.79
N SER A 46 -0.98 -14.33 10.07
CA SER A 46 -2.24 -14.96 10.50
C SER A 46 -3.26 -13.94 10.99
N THR A 47 -2.81 -12.88 11.67
CA THR A 47 -3.70 -11.85 12.22
C THR A 47 -3.74 -10.56 11.40
N PHE A 48 -2.76 -10.35 10.51
CA PHE A 48 -2.53 -9.09 9.80
C PHE A 48 -2.22 -7.89 10.71
N GLN A 49 -1.97 -8.15 12.00
CA GLN A 49 -1.54 -7.11 12.94
C GLN A 49 -0.11 -6.68 12.63
N TYR A 50 0.14 -5.38 12.60
CA TYR A 50 1.50 -4.87 12.44
C TYR A 50 2.35 -5.13 13.69
N THR A 51 3.58 -5.55 13.46
CA THR A 51 4.63 -5.68 14.47
C THR A 51 5.67 -4.56 14.37
N PHE A 52 5.71 -3.87 13.23
CA PHE A 52 6.53 -2.69 12.97
C PHE A 52 5.87 -1.81 11.91
N VAL A 53 5.91 -0.50 12.10
CA VAL A 53 5.57 0.50 11.08
C VAL A 53 6.55 1.66 11.19
N GLY A 54 7.10 2.11 10.06
CA GLY A 54 8.05 3.22 10.00
C GLY A 54 7.40 4.60 10.21
N ASP A 55 8.21 5.58 10.61
CA ASP A 55 7.78 6.94 10.98
C ASP A 55 7.00 7.67 9.87
N ALA A 56 7.24 7.31 8.61
CA ALA A 56 6.50 7.84 7.48
C ALA A 56 4.98 7.62 7.59
N ALA A 57 4.51 6.60 8.33
CA ALA A 57 3.08 6.42 8.58
C ALA A 57 2.46 7.59 9.36
N LEU A 58 3.17 8.11 10.36
CA LEU A 58 2.75 9.29 11.10
C LEU A 58 2.78 10.53 10.20
N GLU A 59 3.84 10.69 9.40
CA GLU A 59 4.00 11.84 8.50
C GLU A 59 2.91 11.87 7.40
N VAL A 60 2.58 10.72 6.81
CA VAL A 60 1.67 10.61 5.66
C VAL A 60 0.21 10.56 6.10
N LEU A 61 -0.10 9.72 7.10
CA LEU A 61 -1.48 9.45 7.54
C LEU A 61 -1.86 10.15 8.85
N GLY A 62 -0.92 10.68 9.62
CA GLY A 62 -1.21 11.42 10.85
C GLY A 62 -1.63 10.56 12.04
N TYR A 63 -1.56 9.24 11.93
CA TYR A 63 -1.89 8.34 13.04
C TYR A 63 -0.64 7.99 13.87
N PRO A 64 -0.72 8.04 15.22
CA PRO A 64 0.37 7.59 16.09
C PRO A 64 0.75 6.13 15.84
N LEU A 65 2.05 5.82 15.80
CA LEU A 65 2.57 4.48 15.50
C LEU A 65 2.09 3.42 16.50
N GLU A 66 1.81 3.83 17.75
CA GLU A 66 1.30 2.96 18.80
C GLU A 66 -0.06 2.36 18.44
N ARG A 67 -0.88 3.08 17.67
CA ARG A 67 -2.17 2.56 17.21
C ARG A 67 -1.99 1.46 16.17
N TRP A 68 -1.03 1.63 15.25
CA TRP A 68 -0.75 0.65 14.21
C TRP A 68 -0.38 -0.72 14.78
N VAL A 69 0.47 -0.73 15.80
CA VAL A 69 0.96 -1.96 16.43
C VAL A 69 0.02 -2.43 17.54
N GLY A 70 -0.64 -1.51 18.24
CA GLY A 70 -1.50 -1.80 19.40
C GLY A 70 -2.93 -2.22 19.06
N GLU A 71 -3.47 -1.83 17.90
CA GLU A 71 -4.83 -2.18 17.47
C GLU A 71 -4.79 -3.25 16.37
N PRO A 72 -5.19 -4.51 16.63
CA PRO A 72 -5.02 -5.63 15.70
C PRO A 72 -5.65 -5.42 14.30
N THR A 73 -6.75 -4.69 14.23
CA THR A 73 -7.49 -4.43 12.99
C THR A 73 -7.30 -3.01 12.46
N PHE A 74 -6.28 -2.28 12.94
CA PHE A 74 -6.08 -0.86 12.63
C PHE A 74 -6.09 -0.54 11.13
N TRP A 75 -5.37 -1.35 10.36
CA TRP A 75 -5.34 -1.24 8.90
C TRP A 75 -6.74 -1.32 8.31
N VAL A 76 -7.46 -2.39 8.64
CA VAL A 76 -8.78 -2.70 8.10
C VAL A 76 -9.80 -1.64 8.50
N ASP A 77 -9.84 -1.30 9.78
CA ASP A 77 -10.92 -0.49 10.35
C ASP A 77 -10.70 1.01 10.22
N VAL A 78 -9.45 1.46 10.28
CA VAL A 78 -9.11 2.88 10.38
C VAL A 78 -8.40 3.40 9.14
N VAL A 79 -7.47 2.64 8.58
CA VAL A 79 -6.63 3.12 7.46
C VAL A 79 -7.30 2.91 6.12
N ILE A 80 -7.83 1.73 5.81
CA ILE A 80 -8.47 1.47 4.51
C ILE A 80 -9.79 2.26 4.40
N HIS A 81 -9.99 2.89 3.25
CA HIS A 81 -11.26 3.51 2.89
C HIS A 81 -12.37 2.46 2.85
N GLU A 82 -13.54 2.79 3.40
CA GLU A 82 -14.64 1.84 3.60
C GLU A 82 -15.06 1.08 2.33
N SER A 83 -15.10 1.77 1.20
CA SER A 83 -15.48 1.19 -0.10
C SER A 83 -14.48 0.17 -0.64
N ASP A 84 -13.22 0.22 -0.19
CA ASP A 84 -12.15 -0.64 -0.71
C ASP A 84 -11.85 -1.79 0.28
N ARG A 85 -12.37 -1.71 1.51
CA ARG A 85 -12.05 -2.62 2.61
C ARG A 85 -12.27 -4.08 2.26
N SER A 86 -13.44 -4.42 1.73
CA SER A 86 -13.79 -5.81 1.41
C SER A 86 -12.80 -6.42 0.40
N ASP A 87 -12.54 -5.68 -0.68
CA ASP A 87 -11.74 -6.17 -1.79
C ASP A 87 -10.24 -6.23 -1.43
N ALA A 88 -9.71 -5.18 -0.79
CA ALA A 88 -8.32 -5.10 -0.35
C ALA A 88 -7.98 -6.21 0.65
N VAL A 89 -8.84 -6.42 1.66
CA VAL A 89 -8.63 -7.47 2.67
C VAL A 89 -8.75 -8.86 2.06
N SER A 90 -9.77 -9.10 1.24
CA SER A 90 -9.97 -10.41 0.60
C SER A 90 -8.81 -10.78 -0.32
N TYR A 91 -8.32 -9.83 -1.10
CA TYR A 91 -7.17 -10.03 -1.98
C TYR A 91 -5.90 -10.33 -1.19
N CYS A 92 -5.59 -9.50 -0.18
CA CYS A 92 -4.40 -9.67 0.67
C CYS A 92 -4.42 -11.03 1.40
N ALA A 93 -5.58 -11.42 1.96
CA ALA A 93 -5.75 -12.70 2.63
C ALA A 93 -5.60 -13.89 1.67
N LEU A 94 -6.22 -13.82 0.49
CA LEU A 94 -6.12 -14.87 -0.52
C LEU A 94 -4.68 -15.04 -1.01
N ALA A 95 -4.01 -13.95 -1.38
CA ALA A 95 -2.64 -14.00 -1.88
C ALA A 95 -1.66 -14.51 -0.82
N THR A 96 -1.84 -14.09 0.44
CA THR A 96 -1.07 -14.59 1.59
C THR A 96 -1.29 -16.09 1.80
N GLY A 97 -2.53 -16.56 1.76
CA GLY A 97 -2.86 -17.99 1.86
C GLY A 97 -2.29 -18.83 0.72
N LEU A 98 -2.21 -18.25 -0.49
CA LEU A 98 -1.55 -18.84 -1.65
C LEU A 98 -0.01 -18.72 -1.61
N LYS A 99 0.55 -18.11 -0.56
CA LYS A 99 2.00 -17.93 -0.35
C LYS A 99 2.64 -17.06 -1.43
N ARG A 100 1.86 -16.16 -2.03
CA ARG A 100 2.30 -15.31 -3.13
C ARG A 100 2.61 -13.91 -2.64
N HIS A 101 3.74 -13.40 -3.09
CA HIS A 101 3.99 -11.96 -3.05
C HIS A 101 2.93 -11.27 -3.90
N HIS A 102 2.54 -10.08 -3.49
CA HIS A 102 1.45 -9.38 -4.16
C HIS A 102 1.59 -7.87 -4.01
N VAL A 103 1.07 -7.20 -5.03
CA VAL A 103 0.95 -5.76 -5.10
C VAL A 103 -0.50 -5.43 -5.38
N PHE A 104 -1.04 -4.42 -4.71
CA PHE A 104 -2.38 -3.93 -4.96
C PHE A 104 -2.51 -2.46 -4.58
N ASP A 105 -3.48 -1.82 -5.24
CA ASP A 105 -3.78 -0.41 -5.01
C ASP A 105 -5.09 -0.30 -4.22
N TYR A 106 -5.12 0.60 -3.23
CA TYR A 106 -6.34 0.92 -2.46
C TYR A 106 -6.28 2.34 -1.92
N ARG A 107 -7.45 2.89 -1.56
CA ARG A 107 -7.53 4.18 -0.88
C ARG A 107 -7.33 4.02 0.62
N GLY A 108 -6.42 4.80 1.17
CA GLY A 108 -6.27 5.03 2.60
C GLY A 108 -6.95 6.33 3.04
N ARG A 109 -7.31 6.42 4.32
CA ARG A 109 -7.87 7.61 4.98
C ARG A 109 -6.90 8.09 6.06
N ALA A 110 -6.35 9.28 5.88
CA ALA A 110 -5.54 9.96 6.89
C ALA A 110 -6.41 10.49 8.05
N ALA A 111 -5.78 10.75 9.19
CA ALA A 111 -6.42 11.26 10.41
C ALA A 111 -7.10 12.63 10.20
N ASP A 112 -6.61 13.42 9.25
CA ASP A 112 -7.16 14.71 8.85
C ASP A 112 -8.29 14.62 7.81
N GLY A 113 -8.69 13.39 7.43
CA GLY A 113 -9.75 13.13 6.47
C GLY A 113 -9.30 13.11 5.01
N ARG A 114 -8.02 13.35 4.70
CA ARG A 114 -7.51 13.17 3.33
C ARG A 114 -7.64 11.72 2.88
N VAL A 115 -7.95 11.55 1.60
CA VAL A 115 -7.89 10.25 0.92
C VAL A 115 -6.58 10.17 0.15
N ILE A 116 -5.83 9.09 0.37
CA ILE A 116 -4.53 8.82 -0.24
C ILE A 116 -4.65 7.53 -1.05
N TRP A 117 -4.17 7.51 -2.29
CA TRP A 117 -4.03 6.25 -3.02
C TRP A 117 -2.71 5.59 -2.64
N PHE A 118 -2.78 4.39 -2.08
CA PHE A 118 -1.62 3.57 -1.84
C PHE A 118 -1.45 2.53 -2.93
N ARG A 119 -0.20 2.28 -3.29
CA ARG A 119 0.25 1.01 -3.85
C ARG A 119 1.01 0.28 -2.76
N ASP A 120 0.54 -0.91 -2.38
CA ASP A 120 1.09 -1.69 -1.28
C ASP A 120 1.79 -2.93 -1.81
N PHE A 121 3.03 -3.12 -1.39
CA PHE A 121 3.91 -4.20 -1.81
C PHE A 121 4.11 -5.17 -0.66
N VAL A 122 3.70 -6.43 -0.86
CA VAL A 122 3.67 -7.44 0.20
C VAL A 122 4.53 -8.64 -0.15
N LYS A 123 5.54 -8.89 0.67
CA LYS A 123 6.34 -10.11 0.67
C LYS A 123 5.85 -11.04 1.77
N VAL A 124 5.47 -12.25 1.37
CA VAL A 124 5.05 -13.33 2.28
C VAL A 124 6.27 -14.12 2.73
N VAL A 125 6.56 -14.09 4.04
CA VAL A 125 7.67 -14.82 4.64
C VAL A 125 7.17 -16.14 5.20
N LEU A 126 7.71 -17.24 4.70
CA LEU A 126 7.33 -18.60 5.11
C LEU A 126 8.23 -19.11 6.23
N SER A 127 7.64 -19.90 7.13
CA SER A 127 8.36 -20.77 8.05
C SER A 127 9.05 -21.93 7.33
N PRO A 128 9.97 -22.67 7.98
CA PRO A 128 10.59 -23.88 7.40
C PRO A 128 9.57 -24.97 6.99
N LYS A 129 8.36 -24.94 7.55
CA LYS A 129 7.26 -25.85 7.18
C LYS A 129 6.43 -25.34 5.99
N GLY A 130 6.82 -24.22 5.37
CA GLY A 130 6.10 -23.62 4.25
C GLY A 130 4.79 -22.94 4.64
N ILE A 131 4.63 -22.55 5.91
CA ILE A 131 3.44 -21.85 6.43
C ILE A 131 3.76 -20.35 6.50
N PRO A 132 2.90 -19.45 5.99
CA PRO A 132 3.05 -18.00 6.18
C PRO A 132 3.23 -17.65 7.66
N LEU A 133 4.31 -16.94 7.97
CA LEU A 133 4.68 -16.57 9.33
C LEU A 133 4.62 -15.06 9.53
N ARG A 134 5.19 -14.31 8.59
CA ARG A 134 5.25 -12.85 8.63
C ARG A 134 4.97 -12.27 7.25
N LEU A 135 4.49 -11.04 7.24
CA LEU A 135 4.39 -10.20 6.07
C LEU A 135 5.36 -9.05 6.24
N ARG A 136 6.11 -8.73 5.18
CA ARG A 136 6.97 -7.55 5.11
C ARG A 136 6.60 -6.76 3.88
N GLY A 137 6.53 -5.45 4.00
CA GLY A 137 6.07 -4.64 2.90
C GLY A 137 6.35 -3.17 3.03
N PHE A 138 5.89 -2.45 2.02
CA PHE A 138 5.89 -1.00 2.03
C PHE A 138 4.73 -0.45 1.20
N MET A 139 4.19 0.68 1.63
CA MET A 139 3.16 1.44 0.93
C MET A 139 3.78 2.68 0.28
N LEU A 140 3.45 2.91 -0.98
CA LEU A 140 3.80 4.13 -1.71
C LEU A 140 2.55 4.97 -1.94
N ASP A 141 2.64 6.27 -1.66
CA ASP A 141 1.63 7.24 -2.08
C ASP A 141 1.70 7.43 -3.60
N VAL A 142 0.64 7.02 -4.29
CA VAL A 142 0.48 7.13 -5.74
C VAL A 142 -0.66 8.08 -6.11
N SER A 143 -1.09 8.95 -5.19
CA SER A 143 -2.21 9.87 -5.37
C SER A 143 -2.07 10.78 -6.57
N THR A 144 -0.86 11.31 -6.83
CA THR A 144 -0.59 12.18 -7.99
C THR A 144 -0.97 11.51 -9.30
N ARG A 145 -0.65 10.22 -9.48
CA ARG A 145 -0.99 9.45 -10.69
C ARG A 145 -2.51 9.32 -10.87
N TYR A 146 -3.24 9.02 -9.80
CA TYR A 146 -4.70 8.88 -9.86
C TYR A 146 -5.41 10.22 -10.07
N MET A 147 -4.88 11.31 -9.51
CA MET A 147 -5.39 12.67 -9.74
C MET A 147 -5.18 13.09 -11.21
N GLU A 148 -4.00 12.83 -11.79
CA GLU A 148 -3.73 13.08 -13.20
C GLU A 148 -4.67 12.29 -14.11
N MET A 149 -4.84 10.99 -13.87
CA MET A 149 -5.74 10.13 -14.63
C MET A 149 -7.21 10.58 -14.54
N SER A 150 -7.64 11.01 -13.34
CA SER A 150 -8.99 11.51 -13.10
C SER A 150 -9.23 12.86 -13.79
N ASN A 151 -8.23 13.73 -13.81
CA ASN A 151 -8.29 15.00 -14.53
C ASN A 151 -8.31 14.78 -16.04
N TYR A 152 -7.51 13.83 -16.56
CA TYR A 152 -7.48 13.51 -17.99
C TYR A 152 -8.87 13.03 -18.49
N LYS A 153 -9.52 12.11 -17.77
CA LYS A 153 -10.86 11.61 -18.12
C LYS A 153 -11.96 12.69 -18.08
N LYS A 154 -11.82 13.71 -17.23
CA LYS A 154 -12.75 14.86 -17.21
C LYS A 154 -12.62 15.75 -18.45
N HIS A 155 -11.44 15.80 -19.06
CA HIS A 155 -11.20 16.58 -20.28
C HIS A 155 -11.44 15.80 -21.58
N GLU A 156 -11.55 14.47 -21.52
CA GLU A 156 -11.84 13.58 -22.66
C GLU A 156 -13.34 13.26 -22.83
N SER A 157 -14.18 13.65 -21.88
CA SER A 157 -15.63 13.53 -22.04
C SER A 157 -16.10 14.67 -22.95
N PRO A 158 -16.58 14.41 -24.19
CA PRO A 158 -17.09 15.46 -25.04
C PRO A 158 -18.19 16.22 -24.30
N SER A 159 -18.15 17.54 -24.37
CA SER A 159 -19.17 18.39 -23.79
C SER A 159 -20.55 18.00 -24.36
N ARG A 160 -21.61 18.30 -23.61
CA ARG A 160 -22.99 18.02 -24.08
C ARG A 160 -23.27 18.65 -25.45
N ASP A 161 -22.68 19.82 -25.70
CA ASP A 161 -22.77 20.53 -26.98
C ASP A 161 -22.02 19.81 -28.12
N GLU A 162 -20.89 19.17 -27.84
CA GLU A 162 -20.14 18.36 -28.82
C GLU A 162 -20.84 17.03 -29.13
N LEU A 163 -21.47 16.41 -28.13
CA LEU A 163 -22.29 15.21 -28.33
C LEU A 163 -23.54 15.50 -29.16
N ASP A 164 -24.18 16.65 -28.93
CA ASP A 164 -25.35 17.08 -29.71
C ASP A 164 -24.95 17.41 -31.18
N ALA A 165 -23.75 17.96 -31.40
CA ALA A 165 -23.23 18.26 -32.74
C ALA A 165 -22.77 17.00 -33.53
N MET A 166 -22.34 15.94 -32.85
CA MET A 166 -21.97 14.65 -33.46
C MET A 166 -23.18 13.76 -33.75
N SER A 167 -24.34 14.09 -33.19
CA SER A 167 -25.60 13.37 -33.37
C SER A 167 -26.52 13.98 -34.44
N ALA A 168 -26.06 15.06 -35.09
CA ALA A 168 -26.77 15.80 -36.15
C ALA A 168 -26.15 15.53 -37.53
#